data_AF-A0A846DNF2-F1
#
_entry.id   AF-A0A846DNF2-F1
#
_cell.length_a   1.000
_cell.length_b   1.000
_cell.length_c   1.000
_cell.angle_alpha   90.00
_cell.angle_beta   90.00
_cell.angle_gamma   90.00
#
_symmetry.space_group_name_H-M   'P 1'
#
loop_
_entity.id
_entity.type
_entity.pdbx_description
1 polymer ?
#
loop_
_entity_poly.entity_id
_entity_poly.type
_entity_poly.pdbx_seq_one_letter_code
_entity_poly.pdbx_strand_id
1 'polypeptide(L)'
;MAKNPNFAQVAQITLGGGHKIQGLWHPGFDDFGVAAPQLAKLFQFDSSQASRTIKRLLGKDFQFDSWQSELNPDKVNVVLVKDFEKIIWDWMFYEPKRKDDVLIPGIKIAKEIGKDIFGMGLVERFRDGFGFESGKEFRDNFLEERVKQLESRNADLENNDECWRYVNKELRDEIEDLAKGMGEPDELEAENERLRRILRERGIDPNAPNNFI
;
A
#
# COMPACT_ATOMS: atom_id res chain seq x y z
N MET A 1 12.25 26.28 -33.74
CA MET A 1 11.84 24.87 -33.56
C MET A 1 11.03 24.79 -32.29
N ALA A 2 9.76 24.37 -32.35
CA ALA A 2 8.97 24.15 -31.15
C ALA A 2 9.65 23.01 -30.35
N LYS A 3 10.01 23.26 -29.09
CA LYS A 3 10.51 22.19 -28.21
C LYS A 3 9.41 21.12 -28.13
N ASN A 4 9.76 19.87 -28.41
CA ASN A 4 8.83 18.76 -28.32
C ASN A 4 8.23 18.75 -26.90
N PRO A 5 6.90 18.83 -26.75
CA PRO A 5 6.25 18.99 -25.45
C PRO A 5 6.40 17.78 -24.53
N ASN A 6 7.04 16.69 -24.98
CA ASN A 6 7.30 15.48 -24.19
C ASN A 6 8.80 15.27 -23.88
N PHE A 7 9.65 16.28 -24.07
CA PHE A 7 11.10 16.12 -23.90
C PHE A 7 11.53 16.36 -22.46
N ALA A 8 11.98 15.30 -21.79
CA ALA A 8 12.52 15.31 -20.44
C ALA A 8 14.05 15.44 -20.42
N GLN A 9 14.54 16.16 -19.42
CA GLN A 9 15.95 16.21 -19.07
C GLN A 9 16.34 14.99 -18.25
N VAL A 10 17.61 14.60 -18.29
CA VAL A 10 18.10 13.41 -17.59
C VAL A 10 19.16 13.80 -16.57
N ALA A 11 19.09 13.20 -15.38
CA ALA A 11 20.13 13.28 -14.38
C ALA A 11 20.37 11.91 -13.74
N GLN A 12 21.58 11.68 -13.24
CA GLN A 12 21.87 10.49 -12.44
C GLN A 12 21.52 10.76 -10.98
N ILE A 13 20.53 10.03 -10.46
CA ILE A 13 20.06 10.16 -9.09
C ILE A 13 20.68 9.05 -8.25
N THR A 14 21.25 9.42 -7.10
CA THR A 14 21.75 8.46 -6.11
C THR A 14 20.66 8.15 -5.10
N LEU A 15 20.33 6.87 -4.97
CA LEU A 15 19.34 6.32 -4.06
C LEU A 15 20.03 5.66 -2.86
N GLY A 16 19.24 5.22 -1.86
CA GLY A 16 19.74 4.47 -0.72
C GLY A 16 20.48 3.20 -1.10
N GLY A 17 21.40 2.76 -0.23
CA GLY A 17 22.25 1.59 -0.49
C GLY A 17 23.30 1.79 -1.59
N GLY A 18 23.51 3.03 -2.06
CA GLY A 18 24.44 3.35 -3.14
C GLY A 18 23.90 3.02 -4.54
N HIS A 19 22.61 2.68 -4.64
CA HIS A 19 21.95 2.44 -5.91
C HIS A 19 21.86 3.72 -6.73
N LYS A 20 21.94 3.62 -8.05
CA LYS A 20 21.89 4.76 -8.96
C LYS A 20 20.84 4.52 -10.03
N ILE A 21 20.12 5.57 -10.39
CA ILE A 21 19.11 5.51 -11.45
C ILE A 21 19.17 6.75 -12.32
N GLN A 22 18.72 6.62 -13.57
CA GLN A 22 18.49 7.77 -14.44
C GLN A 22 17.12 8.35 -14.11
N GLY A 23 17.13 9.52 -13.48
CA GLY A 23 15.93 10.33 -13.28
C GLY A 23 15.61 11.14 -14.52
N LEU A 24 14.33 11.36 -14.73
CA LEU A 24 13.76 12.20 -15.77
C LEU A 24 13.08 13.39 -15.11
N TRP A 25 13.29 14.60 -15.61
CA TRP A 25 12.53 15.79 -15.23
C TRP A 25 11.86 16.36 -16.46
N HIS A 26 10.55 16.59 -16.39
CA HIS A 26 9.78 17.13 -17.49
C HIS A 26 9.46 18.63 -17.25
N PRO A 27 10.14 19.58 -17.94
CA PRO A 27 9.98 21.01 -17.65
C PRO A 27 8.57 21.55 -17.90
N GLY A 28 7.80 20.90 -18.78
CA GLY A 28 6.42 21.32 -19.10
C GLY A 28 5.38 20.94 -18.04
N PHE A 29 5.67 19.94 -17.20
CA PHE A 29 4.78 19.50 -16.12
C PHE A 29 5.35 19.77 -14.73
N ASP A 30 6.62 20.20 -14.68
CA ASP A 30 7.44 20.32 -13.47
C ASP A 30 7.42 19.06 -12.60
N ASP A 31 7.52 17.90 -13.25
CA ASP A 31 7.38 16.60 -12.60
C ASP A 31 8.62 15.73 -12.83
N PHE A 32 8.87 14.84 -11.86
CA PHE A 32 9.98 13.91 -11.90
C PHE A 32 9.50 12.48 -12.14
N GLY A 33 10.28 11.70 -12.87
CA GLY A 33 9.93 10.32 -13.16
C GLY A 33 11.13 9.44 -13.49
N VAL A 34 10.85 8.15 -13.65
CA VAL A 34 11.83 7.13 -14.01
C VAL A 34 11.24 6.26 -15.11
N ALA A 35 12.05 5.94 -16.12
CA ALA A 35 11.62 5.03 -17.17
C ALA A 35 11.35 3.62 -16.61
N ALA A 36 10.24 2.99 -16.99
CA ALA A 36 9.86 1.64 -16.56
C ALA A 36 10.97 0.57 -16.74
N PRO A 37 11.76 0.56 -17.84
CA PRO A 37 12.89 -0.36 -17.98
C PRO A 37 14.02 -0.14 -16.96
N GLN A 38 14.24 1.10 -16.51
CA GLN A 38 15.22 1.41 -15.45
C GLN A 38 14.77 0.84 -14.10
N LEU A 39 13.47 0.94 -13.79
CA LEU A 39 12.90 0.30 -12.60
C LEU A 39 13.00 -1.22 -12.66
N ALA A 40 12.80 -1.81 -13.83
CA ALA A 40 13.00 -3.25 -14.03
C ALA A 40 14.42 -3.71 -13.74
N LYS A 41 15.39 -2.93 -14.23
CA LYS A 41 16.80 -3.18 -13.93
C LYS A 41 17.12 -3.00 -12.46
N LEU A 42 16.63 -1.92 -11.84
CA LEU A 42 16.85 -1.62 -10.43
C LEU A 42 16.33 -2.74 -9.53
N PHE A 43 15.10 -3.16 -9.74
CA PHE A 43 14.42 -4.17 -8.92
C PHE A 43 14.59 -5.61 -9.41
N GLN A 44 15.40 -5.80 -10.45
CA GLN A 44 15.74 -7.11 -11.03
C GLN A 44 14.53 -7.92 -11.50
N PHE A 45 13.51 -7.28 -12.07
CA PHE A 45 12.46 -7.99 -12.81
C PHE A 45 12.72 -7.99 -14.32
N ASP A 46 12.09 -8.93 -15.02
CA ASP A 46 12.21 -9.08 -16.48
C ASP A 46 11.84 -7.76 -17.18
N SER A 47 12.80 -7.19 -17.92
CA SER A 47 12.65 -5.94 -18.66
C SER A 47 11.57 -6.02 -19.73
N SER A 48 11.35 -7.19 -20.33
CA SER A 48 10.27 -7.41 -21.31
C SER A 48 8.88 -7.32 -20.68
N GLN A 49 8.77 -7.60 -19.38
CA GLN A 49 7.54 -7.53 -18.60
C GLN A 49 7.48 -6.27 -17.72
N ALA A 50 8.40 -5.32 -17.89
CA ALA A 50 8.56 -4.21 -16.96
C ALA A 50 7.27 -3.43 -16.71
N SER A 51 6.63 -2.97 -17.78
CA SER A 51 5.39 -2.19 -17.69
C SER A 51 4.25 -3.00 -17.07
N ARG A 52 4.16 -4.31 -17.39
CA ARG A 52 3.13 -5.20 -16.84
C ARG A 52 3.33 -5.43 -15.35
N THR A 53 4.57 -5.67 -14.92
CA THR A 53 4.92 -5.88 -13.52
C THR A 53 4.64 -4.62 -12.71
N ILE A 54 5.09 -3.45 -13.17
CA ILE A 54 4.86 -2.17 -12.47
C ILE A 54 3.35 -1.86 -12.40
N LYS A 55 2.60 -2.06 -13.48
CA LYS A 55 1.14 -1.86 -13.45
C LYS A 55 0.43 -2.79 -12.46
N ARG A 56 0.91 -4.03 -12.30
CA ARG A 56 0.41 -4.93 -11.26
C ARG A 56 0.69 -4.42 -9.85
N LEU A 57 1.83 -3.75 -9.63
CA LEU A 57 2.19 -3.16 -8.34
C LEU A 57 1.35 -1.91 -8.02
N LEU A 58 1.19 -1.02 -8.99
CA LEU A 58 0.50 0.26 -8.81
C LEU A 58 -1.03 0.17 -8.93
N GLY A 59 -1.56 -0.97 -9.38
CA GLY A 59 -2.99 -1.20 -9.53
C GLY A 59 -3.49 -1.07 -10.97
N LYS A 60 -4.71 -1.60 -11.19
CA LYS A 60 -5.29 -1.74 -12.55
C LYS A 60 -5.52 -0.38 -13.23
N ASP A 61 -5.82 0.64 -12.45
CA ASP A 61 -6.15 1.99 -12.94
C ASP A 61 -4.91 2.84 -13.23
N PHE A 62 -3.72 2.36 -12.85
CA PHE A 62 -2.47 3.07 -13.14
C PHE A 62 -2.23 3.17 -14.65
N GLN A 63 -1.84 4.39 -15.07
CA GLN A 63 -1.43 4.70 -16.42
C GLN A 63 -0.03 5.29 -16.38
N PHE A 64 0.79 4.88 -17.35
CA PHE A 64 2.13 5.44 -17.50
C PHE A 64 2.04 6.78 -18.21
N ASP A 65 2.89 7.70 -17.79
CA ASP A 65 3.26 8.83 -18.63
C ASP A 65 4.20 8.38 -19.74
N SER A 66 4.31 9.19 -20.79
CA SER A 66 5.13 8.86 -21.95
C SER A 66 6.03 10.03 -22.32
N TRP A 67 7.31 9.93 -21.96
CA TRP A 67 8.29 10.99 -22.18
C TRP A 67 9.39 10.52 -23.12
N GLN A 68 10.03 11.47 -23.79
CA GLN A 68 11.20 11.30 -24.63
C GLN A 68 12.38 11.99 -23.96
N SER A 69 13.62 11.56 -24.19
CA SER A 69 14.79 12.25 -23.63
C SER A 69 15.97 12.21 -24.58
N GLU A 70 17.07 12.88 -24.23
CA GLU A 70 18.31 12.83 -24.99
C GLU A 70 18.93 11.41 -25.06
N LEU A 71 18.64 10.56 -24.07
CA LEU A 71 19.15 9.19 -24.02
C LEU A 71 18.28 8.19 -24.79
N ASN A 72 17.00 8.54 -25.03
CA ASN A 72 16.07 7.71 -25.78
C ASN A 72 15.24 8.59 -26.72
N PRO A 73 15.54 8.57 -28.03
CA PRO A 73 14.78 9.34 -29.01
C PRO A 73 13.36 8.80 -29.17
N ASP A 74 13.09 7.56 -28.76
CA ASP A 74 11.73 7.02 -28.68
C ASP A 74 11.08 7.34 -27.34
N LYS A 75 9.75 7.48 -27.36
CA LYS A 75 8.99 7.67 -26.12
C LYS A 75 9.07 6.42 -25.26
N VAL A 76 9.31 6.61 -23.96
CA VAL A 76 9.36 5.56 -22.95
C VAL A 76 8.24 5.73 -21.94
N ASN A 77 7.74 4.60 -21.42
CA ASN A 77 6.82 4.61 -20.29
C ASN A 77 7.54 5.10 -19.05
N VAL A 78 6.97 6.10 -18.39
CA VAL A 78 7.52 6.73 -17.20
C VAL A 78 6.62 6.47 -16.01
N VAL A 79 7.25 6.16 -14.88
CA VAL A 79 6.64 6.12 -13.56
C VAL A 79 7.05 7.39 -12.84
N LEU A 80 6.08 8.21 -12.44
CA LEU A 80 6.35 9.42 -11.68
C LEU A 80 6.95 9.07 -10.32
N VAL A 81 7.77 9.98 -9.78
CA VAL A 81 8.47 9.75 -8.50
C VAL A 81 7.50 9.42 -7.36
N LYS A 82 6.33 10.06 -7.32
CA LYS A 82 5.27 9.76 -6.33
C LYS A 82 4.79 8.31 -6.38
N ASP A 83 4.70 7.72 -7.58
CA ASP A 83 4.26 6.34 -7.76
C ASP A 83 5.42 5.36 -7.57
N PHE A 84 6.63 5.76 -7.95
CA PHE A 84 7.84 5.01 -7.61
C PHE A 84 8.01 4.89 -6.08
N GLU A 85 7.73 5.96 -5.34
CA GLU A 85 7.77 5.96 -3.88
C GLU A 85 6.76 4.95 -3.30
N LYS A 86 5.54 4.87 -3.84
CA LYS A 86 4.55 3.86 -3.43
C LYS A 86 5.07 2.43 -3.61
N ILE A 87 5.69 2.13 -4.75
CA ILE A 87 6.31 0.81 -4.99
C ILE A 87 7.34 0.49 -3.91
N ILE A 88 8.19 1.45 -3.56
CA ILE A 88 9.21 1.27 -2.52
C ILE A 88 8.55 1.00 -1.17
N TRP A 89 7.55 1.80 -0.78
CA TRP A 89 6.84 1.64 0.50
C TRP A 89 6.14 0.28 0.60
N ASP A 90 5.38 -0.11 -0.41
CA ASP A 90 4.65 -1.38 -0.44
C ASP A 90 5.60 -2.57 -0.28
N TRP A 91 6.75 -2.53 -0.97
CA TRP A 91 7.74 -3.60 -0.88
C TRP A 91 8.59 -3.56 0.38
N MET A 92 8.83 -2.38 0.93
CA MET A 92 9.57 -2.24 2.18
C MET A 92 8.83 -2.92 3.34
N PHE A 93 7.50 -2.84 3.36
CA PHE A 93 6.66 -3.49 4.36
C PHE A 93 6.15 -4.87 3.94
N TYR A 94 6.51 -5.35 2.75
CA TYR A 94 6.12 -6.67 2.30
C TYR A 94 6.87 -7.77 3.08
N GLU A 95 6.10 -8.68 3.66
CA GLU A 95 6.58 -9.91 4.28
C GLU A 95 6.35 -11.09 3.31
N PRO A 96 7.43 -11.71 2.79
CA PRO A 96 7.31 -12.86 1.91
C PRO A 96 6.60 -14.01 2.62
N LYS A 97 5.47 -14.46 2.07
CA LYS A 97 4.73 -15.62 2.61
C LYS A 97 5.37 -16.96 2.22
N ARG A 98 6.30 -16.97 1.26
CA ARG A 98 7.00 -18.14 0.75
C ARG A 98 8.47 -17.81 0.49
N LYS A 99 9.36 -18.81 0.65
CA LYS A 99 10.80 -18.67 0.37
C LYS A 99 11.13 -18.44 -1.10
N ASP A 100 10.21 -18.77 -2.00
CA ASP A 100 10.44 -18.77 -3.45
C ASP A 100 9.78 -17.57 -4.15
N ASP A 101 9.41 -16.54 -3.38
CA ASP A 101 8.74 -15.37 -3.92
C ASP A 101 9.70 -14.64 -4.88
N VAL A 102 9.38 -14.62 -6.18
CA VAL A 102 10.24 -14.09 -7.26
C VAL A 102 10.61 -12.61 -7.05
N LEU A 103 9.93 -11.94 -6.12
CA LEU A 103 10.14 -10.54 -5.73
C LEU A 103 11.28 -10.33 -4.72
N ILE A 104 11.91 -11.39 -4.18
CA ILE A 104 12.93 -11.29 -3.11
C ILE A 104 14.05 -10.27 -3.40
N PRO A 105 14.68 -10.22 -4.60
CA PRO A 105 15.72 -9.23 -4.88
C PRO A 105 15.18 -7.80 -4.86
N GLY A 106 14.01 -7.59 -5.47
CA GLY A 106 13.33 -6.30 -5.51
C GLY A 106 12.96 -5.79 -4.12
N ILE A 107 12.46 -6.68 -3.25
CA ILE A 107 12.12 -6.36 -1.85
C ILE A 107 13.36 -5.92 -1.07
N LYS A 108 14.50 -6.61 -1.24
CA LYS A 108 15.75 -6.23 -0.57
C LYS A 108 16.19 -4.82 -0.98
N ILE A 109 16.15 -4.54 -2.28
CA ILE A 109 16.54 -3.23 -2.83
C ILE A 109 15.56 -2.14 -2.36
N ALA A 110 14.25 -2.41 -2.37
CA ALA A 110 13.25 -1.50 -1.82
C ALA A 110 13.48 -1.20 -0.33
N LYS A 111 13.88 -2.20 0.46
CA LYS A 111 14.23 -2.01 1.88
C LYS A 111 15.50 -1.16 2.07
N GLU A 112 16.50 -1.33 1.21
CA GLU A 112 17.73 -0.51 1.23
C GLU A 112 17.44 0.95 0.85
N ILE A 113 16.63 1.15 -0.20
CA ILE A 113 16.23 2.48 -0.66
C ILE A 113 15.29 3.15 0.34
N GLY A 114 14.28 2.44 0.83
CA GLY A 114 13.26 2.96 1.75
C GLY A 114 13.84 3.45 3.08
N LYS A 115 14.84 2.76 3.64
CA LYS A 115 15.57 3.22 4.84
C LYS A 115 16.22 4.59 4.67
N ASP A 116 16.66 4.92 3.47
CA ASP A 116 17.36 6.18 3.16
C ASP A 116 16.36 7.29 2.76
N ILE A 117 15.18 6.92 2.24
CA ILE A 117 14.10 7.86 1.90
C ILE A 117 13.38 8.38 3.17
N PHE A 118 13.41 7.65 4.28
CA PHE A 118 12.82 8.10 5.55
C PHE A 118 13.37 9.45 6.05
N GLY A 119 14.57 9.86 5.62
CA GLY A 119 15.17 11.15 5.99
C GLY A 119 14.97 12.28 4.97
N MET A 120 15.10 11.96 3.68
CA MET A 120 14.98 12.91 2.57
C MET A 120 14.10 12.27 1.51
N GLY A 121 12.96 12.90 1.22
CA GLY A 121 11.95 12.36 0.34
C GLY A 121 12.53 12.04 -1.04
N LEU A 122 11.95 11.05 -1.74
CA LEU A 122 12.46 10.65 -3.05
C LEU A 122 12.41 11.82 -4.05
N VAL A 123 11.39 12.68 -3.95
CA VAL A 123 11.29 13.91 -4.75
C VAL A 123 12.46 14.85 -4.50
N GLU A 124 12.88 15.04 -3.25
CA GLU A 124 13.99 15.93 -2.91
C GLU A 124 15.31 15.42 -3.47
N ARG A 125 15.54 14.10 -3.45
CA ARG A 125 16.72 13.49 -4.08
C ARG A 125 16.75 13.70 -5.59
N PHE A 126 15.58 13.67 -6.23
CA PHE A 126 15.49 14.01 -7.64
C PHE A 126 15.79 15.50 -7.85
N ARG A 127 15.20 16.39 -7.05
CA ARG A 127 15.48 17.83 -7.11
C ARG A 127 16.98 18.13 -6.98
N ASP A 128 17.62 17.56 -5.97
CA ASP A 128 19.06 17.69 -5.73
C ASP A 128 19.89 17.13 -6.91
N GLY A 129 19.51 15.97 -7.45
CA GLY A 129 20.18 15.39 -8.61
C GLY A 129 20.04 16.20 -9.90
N PHE A 130 18.98 17.00 -10.03
CA PHE A 130 18.80 17.98 -11.11
C PHE A 130 19.36 19.37 -10.78
N GLY A 131 20.00 19.53 -9.62
CA GLY A 131 20.59 20.81 -9.20
C GLY A 131 19.56 21.88 -8.83
N PHE A 132 18.32 21.50 -8.54
CA PHE A 132 17.36 22.44 -7.97
C PHE A 132 17.77 22.76 -6.54
N GLU A 133 18.05 24.03 -6.25
CA GLU A 133 18.29 24.47 -4.88
C GLU A 133 17.01 24.27 -4.07
N SER A 134 17.03 23.25 -3.21
CA SER A 134 16.02 23.04 -2.18
C SER A 134 16.27 24.07 -1.08
N GLY A 135 15.88 25.32 -1.35
CA GLY A 135 15.88 26.40 -0.37
C GLY A 135 15.15 25.97 0.89
N LYS A 136 15.56 26.51 2.05
CA LYS A 136 14.98 26.19 3.36
C LYS A 136 13.44 26.25 3.34
N GLU A 137 12.89 27.28 2.69
CA GLU A 137 11.44 27.49 2.55
C GLU A 137 10.72 26.35 1.80
N PHE A 138 11.33 25.79 0.75
CA PHE A 138 10.76 24.64 0.05
C PHE A 138 10.72 23.39 0.94
N ARG A 139 11.80 23.14 1.69
CA ARG A 139 11.88 22.02 2.65
C ARG A 139 10.88 22.19 3.78
N ASP A 140 10.76 23.38 4.33
CA ASP A 140 9.81 23.70 5.40
C ASP A 140 8.38 23.47 4.90
N ASN A 141 8.02 23.95 3.70
CA ASN A 141 6.70 23.73 3.10
C ASN A 141 6.42 22.24 2.82
N PHE A 142 7.40 21.50 2.31
CA PHE A 142 7.26 20.07 2.04
C PHE A 142 7.06 19.26 3.34
N LEU A 143 7.85 19.56 4.38
CA LEU A 143 7.72 18.92 5.68
C LEU A 143 6.36 19.26 6.34
N GLU A 144 5.89 20.50 6.24
CA GLU A 144 4.56 20.89 6.73
C GLU A 144 3.44 20.13 6.02
N GLU A 145 3.47 20.02 4.69
CA GLU A 145 2.48 19.22 3.96
C GLU A 145 2.53 17.75 4.37
N ARG A 146 3.72 17.21 4.61
CA ARG A 146 3.87 15.82 5.01
C ARG A 146 3.35 15.55 6.42
N VAL A 147 3.63 16.46 7.36
CA VAL A 147 3.07 16.41 8.72
C VAL A 147 1.55 16.45 8.66
N LYS A 148 0.95 17.38 7.90
CA LYS A 148 -0.52 17.45 7.73
C LYS A 148 -1.11 16.16 7.19
N GLN A 149 -0.47 15.53 6.20
CA GLN A 149 -0.93 14.24 5.66
C GLN A 149 -0.84 13.12 6.70
N LEU A 150 0.23 13.07 7.49
CA LEU A 150 0.39 12.08 8.56
C LEU A 150 -0.62 12.30 9.69
N GLU A 151 -0.87 13.54 10.08
CA GLU A 151 -1.89 13.90 11.07
C GLU A 151 -3.29 13.47 10.62
N SER A 152 -3.66 13.75 9.35
CA SER A 152 -4.94 13.29 8.79
C SER A 152 -5.08 11.77 8.83
N ARG A 153 -4.02 11.03 8.45
CA ARG A 153 -4.03 9.56 8.50
C ARG A 153 -4.09 9.02 9.92
N ASN A 154 -3.42 9.67 10.86
CA ASN A 154 -3.50 9.30 12.28
C ASN A 154 -4.91 9.54 12.82
N ALA A 155 -5.57 10.65 12.47
CA ALA A 155 -6.95 10.90 12.86
C ALA A 155 -7.90 9.82 12.28
N ASP A 156 -7.71 9.42 11.03
CA ASP A 156 -8.49 8.32 10.43
C ASP A 156 -8.26 6.99 11.17
N LEU A 157 -7.02 6.71 11.59
CA LEU A 157 -6.68 5.52 12.36
C LEU A 157 -7.24 5.56 13.79
N GLU A 158 -7.20 6.71 14.45
CA GLU A 158 -7.80 6.92 15.78
C GLU A 158 -9.32 6.73 15.73
N ASN A 159 -9.99 7.31 14.73
CA ASN A 159 -11.42 7.11 14.50
C ASN A 159 -11.75 5.62 14.26
N ASN A 160 -10.87 4.89 13.57
CA ASN A 160 -11.03 3.46 13.34
C ASN A 160 -10.84 2.66 14.65
N ASP A 161 -9.83 2.99 15.47
CA ASP A 161 -9.61 2.36 16.78
C ASP A 161 -10.80 2.59 17.72
N GLU A 162 -11.35 3.81 17.76
CA GLU A 162 -12.56 4.12 18.53
C GLU A 162 -13.77 3.30 18.06
N CYS A 163 -13.93 3.14 16.74
CA CYS A 163 -14.98 2.30 16.16
C CYS A 163 -14.83 0.82 16.60
N TRP A 164 -13.60 0.28 16.55
CA TRP A 164 -13.33 -1.08 17.02
C TRP A 164 -13.55 -1.25 18.52
N ARG A 165 -13.23 -0.23 19.34
CA ARG A 165 -13.52 -0.26 20.79
C ARG A 165 -15.01 -0.30 21.06
N TYR A 166 -15.80 0.47 20.32
CA TYR A 166 -17.26 0.48 20.46
C TYR A 166 -17.85 -0.90 20.12
N VAL A 167 -17.48 -1.46 18.96
CA VAL A 167 -17.96 -2.79 18.53
C VAL A 167 -17.54 -3.89 19.52
N ASN A 168 -16.30 -3.87 20.00
CA ASN A 168 -15.83 -4.84 20.98
C ASN A 168 -16.55 -4.72 22.33
N LYS A 169 -16.98 -3.51 22.71
CA LYS A 169 -17.79 -3.32 23.91
C LYS A 169 -19.19 -3.90 23.72
N GLU A 170 -19.84 -3.58 22.61
CA GLU A 170 -21.19 -4.07 22.28
C GLU A 170 -21.22 -5.61 22.24
N LEU A 171 -20.24 -6.24 21.58
CA LEU A 171 -20.10 -7.70 21.57
C LEU A 171 -19.88 -8.30 22.97
N ARG A 172 -19.14 -7.62 23.86
CA ARG A 172 -18.95 -8.09 25.23
C ARG A 172 -20.24 -8.01 26.03
N ASP A 173 -20.98 -6.91 25.90
CA ASP A 173 -22.26 -6.71 26.58
C ASP A 173 -23.27 -7.77 26.10
N GLU A 174 -23.35 -8.05 24.79
CA GLU A 174 -24.19 -9.13 24.24
C GLU A 174 -23.80 -10.52 24.75
N ILE A 175 -22.49 -10.83 24.84
CA ILE A 175 -22.01 -12.10 25.40
C ILE A 175 -22.37 -12.21 26.88
N GLU A 176 -22.28 -11.14 27.65
CA GLU A 176 -22.63 -11.13 29.07
C GLU A 176 -24.13 -11.31 29.27
N ASP A 177 -24.97 -10.68 28.45
CA ASP A 177 -26.42 -10.84 28.48
C ASP A 177 -26.84 -12.26 28.09
N LEU A 178 -26.23 -12.83 27.04
CA LEU A 178 -26.42 -14.24 26.68
C LEU A 178 -25.97 -15.18 27.80
N ALA A 179 -24.83 -14.91 28.44
CA ALA A 179 -24.33 -15.71 29.54
C ALA A 179 -25.24 -15.65 30.77
N LYS A 180 -25.88 -14.50 31.04
CA LYS A 180 -26.89 -14.35 32.10
C LYS A 180 -28.16 -15.12 31.78
N GLY A 181 -28.70 -14.99 30.56
CA GLY A 181 -29.88 -15.75 30.11
C GLY A 181 -29.65 -17.27 29.98
N MET A 182 -28.38 -17.69 29.89
CA MET A 182 -27.99 -19.10 29.95
C MET A 182 -27.54 -19.58 31.35
N GLY A 183 -27.41 -18.65 32.31
CA GLY A 183 -26.89 -18.91 33.65
C GLY A 183 -27.94 -19.34 34.67
N GLU A 184 -29.23 -19.08 34.40
CA GLU A 184 -30.34 -19.51 35.26
C GLU A 184 -30.84 -20.90 34.83
N PRO A 185 -30.72 -21.94 35.69
CA PRO A 185 -31.14 -23.31 35.36
C PRO A 185 -32.60 -23.40 34.90
N ASP A 186 -33.47 -22.56 35.46
CA ASP A 186 -34.90 -22.52 35.17
C ASP A 186 -35.18 -21.97 33.77
N GLU A 187 -34.41 -20.99 33.30
CA GLU A 187 -34.52 -20.43 31.94
C GLU A 187 -33.96 -21.41 30.89
N LEU A 188 -32.87 -22.10 31.21
CA LEU A 188 -32.30 -23.13 30.35
C LEU A 188 -33.24 -24.34 30.22
N GLU A 189 -33.91 -24.74 31.30
CA GLU A 189 -34.91 -25.80 31.30
C GLU A 189 -36.18 -25.38 30.52
N ALA A 190 -36.61 -24.12 30.67
CA ALA A 190 -37.72 -23.57 29.91
C ALA A 190 -37.44 -23.50 28.40
N GLU A 191 -36.25 -23.06 27.99
CA GLU A 191 -35.87 -22.98 26.58
C GLU A 191 -35.65 -24.38 25.98
N ASN A 192 -35.09 -25.32 26.74
CA ASN A 192 -35.01 -26.73 26.33
C ASN A 192 -36.38 -27.36 26.13
N GLU A 193 -37.35 -27.09 27.02
CA GLU A 193 -38.71 -27.59 26.89
C GLU A 193 -39.45 -26.95 25.70
N ARG A 194 -39.18 -25.66 25.43
CA ARG A 194 -39.68 -24.96 24.23
C ARG A 194 -39.12 -25.58 22.94
N LEU A 195 -37.81 -25.82 22.85
CA LEU A 195 -37.18 -26.46 21.70
C LEU A 195 -37.69 -27.90 21.49
N ARG A 196 -37.86 -28.68 22.57
CA ARG A 196 -38.48 -30.02 22.53
C ARG A 196 -39.91 -29.98 22.03
N ARG A 197 -40.68 -28.92 22.34
CA ARG A 197 -42.03 -28.74 21.81
C ARG A 197 -42.01 -28.51 20.29
N ILE A 198 -41.15 -27.62 19.81
CA ILE A 198 -41.00 -27.32 18.38
C ILE A 198 -40.57 -28.57 17.59
N LEU A 199 -39.65 -29.37 18.13
CA LEU A 199 -39.21 -30.62 17.49
C LEU A 199 -40.36 -31.64 17.38
N ARG A 200 -41.16 -31.80 18.46
CA ARG A 200 -42.35 -32.67 18.46
C ARG A 200 -43.41 -32.21 17.45
N GLU A 201 -43.67 -30.90 17.35
CA GLU A 201 -44.60 -30.32 16.37
C GLU A 201 -44.17 -30.61 14.93
N ARG A 202 -42.86 -30.76 14.69
CA ARG A 202 -42.29 -31.12 13.39
C ARG A 202 -42.11 -32.63 13.18
N GLY A 203 -42.60 -33.46 14.09
CA GLY A 203 -42.52 -34.93 13.99
C GLY A 203 -41.11 -35.49 14.21
N ILE A 204 -40.20 -34.70 14.80
CA ILE A 204 -38.83 -35.12 15.12
C ILE A 204 -38.81 -35.54 16.60
N ASP A 205 -38.40 -36.78 16.88
CA ASP A 205 -38.25 -37.26 18.25
C ASP A 205 -36.97 -36.68 18.88
N PRO A 206 -37.07 -35.79 19.88
CA PRO A 206 -35.92 -35.17 20.52
C PRO A 206 -35.08 -36.15 21.36
N ASN A 207 -35.59 -37.35 21.64
CA ASN A 207 -34.89 -38.38 22.43
C ASN A 207 -34.36 -39.53 21.56
N ALA A 208 -34.53 -39.47 20.24
CA ALA A 208 -34.02 -40.51 19.36
C ALA A 208 -32.47 -40.45 19.32
N PRO A 209 -31.76 -41.57 19.59
CA PRO A 209 -30.30 -41.60 19.66
C PRO A 209 -29.60 -41.24 18.34
N ASN A 210 -30.33 -41.20 17.22
CA ASN A 210 -29.79 -40.94 15.88
C ASN A 210 -29.93 -39.48 15.40
N ASN A 211 -30.41 -38.55 16.24
CA ASN A 211 -30.65 -37.15 15.85
C ASN A 211 -29.51 -36.17 16.20
N PHE A 212 -28.39 -36.64 16.76
CA PHE A 212 -27.19 -35.84 16.99
C PHE A 212 -26.22 -36.04 15.80
N ILE A 213 -26.03 -34.99 14.99
CA ILE A 213 -24.94 -34.88 14.00
C ILE A 213 -23.73 -34.29 14.70
#